data_AF-A0A7C7NNG1-F1
#
_entry.id   AF-A0A7C7NNG1-F1
#
_cell.length_a   1.000
_cell.length_b   1.000
_cell.length_c   1.000
_cell.angle_alpha   90.00
_cell.angle_beta   90.00
_cell.angle_gamma   90.00
#
_symmetry.space_group_name_H-M   'P 1'
#
loop_
_entity.id
_entity.type
_entity.pdbx_description
1 polymer ?
#
loop_
_entity_poly.entity_id
_entity_poly.type
_entity_poly.pdbx_seq_one_letter_code
_entity_poly.pdbx_strand_id
1 'polypeptide(L)'
;MTIDDVVWLDSNNYQQQFSSFDAVLAVDAFTSLQTDYLGAFDQLKEYQTTTKDWIFGYLSYDLKNDVEPLQSQNFDGLHFPDLYFFQPKKLFFLKGNTLELHYLNMVDDEMDIDFET
;
A
#
# COMPACT_ATOMS: atom_id res chain seq x y z
N MET A 1 11.83 4.58 -17.05
CA MET A 1 11.62 3.96 -15.73
C MET A 1 10.16 3.57 -15.69
N THR A 2 9.84 2.29 -15.55
CA THR A 2 8.44 1.83 -15.39
C THR A 2 8.10 1.87 -13.90
N ILE A 3 6.91 2.35 -13.57
CA ILE A 3 6.36 2.31 -12.22
C ILE A 3 5.38 1.15 -12.21
N ASP A 4 5.68 0.11 -11.44
CA ASP A 4 4.88 -1.11 -11.43
C ASP A 4 3.81 -1.10 -10.32
N ASP A 5 4.06 -0.37 -9.22
CA ASP A 5 3.17 -0.28 -8.06
C ASP A 5 2.79 1.16 -7.73
N VAL A 6 1.49 1.43 -7.62
CA VAL A 6 0.94 2.73 -7.21
C VAL A 6 -0.29 2.54 -6.34
N VAL A 7 -0.35 3.26 -5.21
CA VAL A 7 -1.56 3.39 -4.40
C VAL A 7 -1.90 4.87 -4.22
N TRP A 8 -3.14 5.23 -4.55
CA TRP A 8 -3.72 6.56 -4.37
C TRP A 8 -4.88 6.50 -3.39
N LEU A 9 -4.73 7.10 -2.22
CA LEU A 9 -5.78 7.22 -1.20
C LEU A 9 -6.27 8.66 -1.17
N ASP A 10 -7.53 8.88 -1.53
CA ASP A 10 -8.15 10.21 -1.61
C ASP A 10 -9.30 10.32 -0.61
N SER A 11 -9.22 11.32 0.27
CA SER A 11 -10.30 11.63 1.22
C SER A 11 -11.56 12.15 0.53
N ASN A 12 -11.48 12.54 -0.74
CA ASN A 12 -12.54 13.14 -1.54
C ASN A 12 -13.19 14.36 -0.86
N ASN A 13 -12.39 15.16 -0.14
CA ASN A 13 -12.84 16.29 0.68
C ASN A 13 -13.94 15.91 1.70
N TYR A 14 -14.02 14.64 2.07
CA TYR A 14 -15.01 14.16 3.02
C TYR A 14 -14.58 14.56 4.43
N GLN A 15 -15.40 15.38 5.08
CA GLN A 15 -15.12 15.88 6.43
C GLN A 15 -15.28 14.76 7.47
N GLN A 16 -14.22 13.99 7.69
CA GLN A 16 -14.12 13.04 8.78
C GLN A 16 -13.41 13.64 9.99
N GLN A 17 -13.91 13.27 11.18
CA GLN A 17 -13.38 13.69 12.48
C GLN A 17 -11.90 13.27 12.71
N PHE A 18 -11.38 12.32 11.93
CA PHE A 18 -10.02 11.80 12.00
C PHE A 18 -9.25 11.92 10.67
N SER A 19 -9.61 12.88 9.81
CA SER A 19 -8.86 13.12 8.57
C SER A 19 -7.50 13.78 8.86
N SER A 20 -6.43 13.03 8.65
CA SER A 20 -5.05 13.53 8.82
C SER A 20 -4.49 14.14 7.54
N PHE A 21 -4.94 13.67 6.37
CA PHE A 21 -4.44 14.03 5.04
C PHE A 21 -5.60 14.11 4.03
N ASP A 22 -5.45 14.95 3.00
CA ASP A 22 -6.41 15.07 1.90
C ASP A 22 -6.21 13.95 0.88
N ALA A 23 -4.94 13.65 0.57
CA ALA A 23 -4.58 12.51 -0.26
C ALA A 23 -3.20 11.95 0.12
N VAL A 24 -2.97 10.68 -0.20
CA VAL A 24 -1.68 9.99 -0.04
C VAL A 24 -1.37 9.22 -1.32
N LEU A 25 -0.18 9.43 -1.86
CA LEU A 25 0.36 8.68 -3.01
C LEU A 25 1.58 7.88 -2.57
N ALA A 26 1.54 6.57 -2.79
CA ALA A 26 2.64 5.64 -2.61
C ALA A 26 3.09 5.13 -3.97
N VAL A 27 4.38 5.25 -4.30
CA VAL A 27 4.92 4.97 -5.63
C VAL A 27 6.10 4.02 -5.56
N ASP A 28 6.04 2.99 -6.40
CA ASP A 28 7.07 1.99 -6.69
C ASP A 28 7.46 1.12 -5.49
N ALA A 29 7.49 -0.19 -5.65
CA ALA A 29 7.79 -1.11 -4.56
C ALA A 29 9.30 -1.29 -4.36
N PHE A 30 9.77 -1.08 -3.13
CA PHE A 30 11.09 -1.52 -2.72
C PHE A 30 11.10 -3.00 -2.35
N THR A 31 10.12 -3.40 -1.53
CA THR A 31 9.83 -4.79 -1.19
C THR A 31 8.33 -5.00 -1.24
N SER A 32 7.88 -6.24 -1.41
CA SER A 32 6.45 -6.57 -1.45
C SER A 32 6.15 -7.93 -0.85
N LEU A 33 4.95 -8.07 -0.30
CA LEU A 33 4.32 -9.29 0.15
C LEU A 33 3.10 -9.57 -0.73
N GLN A 34 3.09 -10.71 -1.41
CA GLN A 34 1.89 -11.26 -2.07
C GLN A 34 1.65 -12.67 -1.55
N THR A 35 0.42 -12.97 -1.15
CA THR A 35 0.06 -14.33 -0.69
C THR A 35 -1.41 -14.63 -0.95
N ASP A 36 -1.74 -15.92 -0.95
CA ASP A 36 -3.11 -16.41 -0.83
C ASP A 36 -3.60 -16.26 0.63
N TYR A 37 -4.84 -16.69 0.88
CA TYR A 37 -5.45 -16.60 2.20
C TYR A 37 -4.76 -17.42 3.29
N LEU A 38 -3.95 -18.45 2.99
CA LEU A 38 -3.42 -19.37 4.00
C LEU A 38 -2.38 -18.68 4.90
N GLY A 39 -2.74 -18.40 6.16
CA GLY A 39 -1.86 -17.72 7.11
C GLY A 39 -1.47 -16.31 6.68
N ALA A 40 -2.30 -15.66 5.85
CA ALA A 40 -2.00 -14.36 5.26
C ALA A 40 -1.72 -13.28 6.31
N PHE A 41 -2.46 -13.30 7.43
CA PHE A 41 -2.30 -12.32 8.51
C PHE A 41 -0.99 -12.50 9.28
N ASP A 42 -0.51 -13.74 9.46
CA ASP A 42 0.78 -13.99 10.11
C ASP A 42 1.94 -13.53 9.22
N GLN A 43 1.87 -13.79 7.91
CA GLN A 43 2.83 -13.29 6.93
C GLN A 43 2.84 -11.75 6.88
N LEU A 44 1.66 -11.11 6.87
CA LEU A 44 1.55 -9.65 6.92
C LEU A 44 2.17 -9.09 8.19
N LYS A 45 1.93 -9.72 9.34
CA LYS A 45 2.49 -9.30 10.62
C LYS A 45 4.02 -9.42 10.65
N GLU A 46 4.57 -10.51 10.12
CA GLU A 46 6.02 -10.68 9.97
C GLU A 46 6.61 -9.60 9.06
N TYR A 47 5.97 -9.36 7.91
CA TYR A 47 6.38 -8.33 6.95
C TYR A 47 6.37 -6.93 7.57
N GLN A 48 5.30 -6.55 8.27
CA GLN A 48 5.18 -5.28 8.98
C GLN A 48 6.27 -5.14 10.07
N THR A 49 6.47 -6.19 10.87
CA THR A 49 7.43 -6.20 11.99
C THR A 49 8.88 -6.09 11.53
N THR A 50 9.18 -6.69 10.38
CA THR A 50 10.53 -6.69 9.79
C THR A 50 10.81 -5.39 9.06
N THR A 51 9.85 -4.88 8.27
CA THR A 51 9.98 -3.66 7.48
C THR A 51 10.12 -2.41 8.35
N LYS A 52 9.32 -2.30 9.43
CA LYS A 52 9.32 -1.16 10.37
C LYS A 52 9.19 0.20 9.68
N ASP A 53 8.40 0.24 8.62
CA ASP A 53 8.16 1.42 7.79
C ASP A 53 6.72 1.37 7.26
N TRP A 54 6.33 2.36 6.48
CA TRP A 54 5.06 2.37 5.77
C TRP A 54 4.95 1.20 4.80
N ILE A 55 3.78 0.55 4.81
CA ILE A 55 3.40 -0.46 3.82
C ILE A 55 2.01 -0.11 3.29
N PHE A 56 1.83 -0.21 1.98
CA PHE A 56 0.59 0.11 1.27
C PHE A 56 0.13 -1.09 0.46
N GLY A 57 -1.18 -1.25 0.32
CA GLY A 57 -1.71 -2.46 -0.28
C GLY A 57 -3.19 -2.65 -0.06
N TYR A 58 -3.64 -3.88 -0.25
CA TYR A 58 -5.02 -4.27 -0.09
C TYR A 58 -5.15 -5.65 0.55
N LEU A 59 -6.33 -5.85 1.15
CA LEU A 59 -6.81 -7.11 1.66
C LEU A 59 -8.02 -7.50 0.83
N SER A 60 -7.97 -8.64 0.15
CA SER A 60 -9.11 -9.13 -0.61
C SER A 60 -10.18 -9.70 0.33
N TYR A 61 -11.36 -9.91 -0.23
CA TYR A 61 -12.48 -10.52 0.50
C TYR A 61 -12.26 -12.01 0.82
N ASP A 62 -11.46 -12.72 0.03
CA ASP A 62 -11.25 -14.17 0.20
C ASP A 62 -10.35 -14.52 1.40
N LEU A 63 -9.68 -13.52 2.00
CA LEU A 63 -9.00 -13.66 3.29
C LEU A 63 -9.93 -14.09 4.44
N LYS A 64 -11.24 -13.93 4.29
CA LYS A 64 -12.22 -14.50 5.22
C LYS A 64 -12.10 -16.02 5.36
N ASN A 65 -11.64 -16.71 4.32
CA ASN A 65 -11.56 -18.18 4.28
C ASN A 65 -10.50 -18.73 5.26
N ASP A 66 -9.56 -17.87 5.72
CA ASP A 66 -8.57 -18.19 6.75
C ASP A 66 -9.10 -17.96 8.18
N VAL A 67 -10.11 -17.10 8.33
CA VAL A 67 -10.67 -16.69 9.64
C VAL A 67 -11.98 -17.42 9.97
N GLU A 68 -12.77 -17.80 8.96
CA GLU A 68 -14.08 -18.42 9.10
C GLU A 68 -14.17 -19.74 8.30
N PRO A 69 -14.90 -20.77 8.79
CA PRO A 69 -15.10 -22.04 8.09
C PRO A 69 -16.14 -21.92 6.96
N LEU A 70 -15.95 -20.95 6.07
CA LEU A 70 -16.80 -20.70 4.92
C LEU A 70 -15.90 -20.67 3.68
N GLN A 71 -16.19 -21.50 2.68
CA GLN A 71 -15.52 -21.46 1.39
C GLN A 71 -16.41 -20.71 0.39
N SER A 72 -15.89 -19.63 -0.21
CA SER A 72 -16.50 -19.02 -1.39
C SER A 72 -16.36 -19.99 -2.58
N GLN A 73 -17.46 -20.33 -3.25
CA GLN A 73 -17.45 -21.06 -4.55
C GLN A 73 -17.47 -20.11 -5.75
N ASN A 74 -17.09 -18.84 -5.55
CA ASN A 74 -17.08 -17.87 -6.63
C ASN A 74 -15.90 -18.15 -7.56
N PHE A 75 -16.13 -18.08 -8.86
CA PHE A 75 -15.09 -18.24 -9.86
C PHE A 75 -14.12 -17.06 -9.79
N ASP A 76 -12.88 -17.32 -9.38
CA ASP A 76 -11.80 -16.37 -9.51
C ASP A 76 -11.29 -16.38 -10.96
N GLY A 77 -11.60 -15.31 -11.70
CA GLY A 77 -11.14 -15.08 -13.06
C GLY A 77 -10.04 -14.03 -13.17
N LEU A 78 -9.63 -13.44 -12.05
CA LEU A 78 -8.67 -12.33 -12.03
C LEU A 78 -7.28 -12.77 -11.56
N HIS A 79 -7.19 -13.89 -10.83
CA HIS A 79 -5.91 -14.41 -10.31
C HIS A 79 -5.12 -13.36 -9.51
N PHE A 80 -5.84 -12.44 -8.86
CA PHE A 80 -5.20 -11.48 -7.96
C PHE A 80 -4.75 -12.18 -6.68
N PRO A 81 -3.63 -11.77 -6.08
CA PRO A 81 -3.28 -12.18 -4.73
C PRO A 81 -4.40 -11.83 -3.76
N ASP A 82 -4.68 -12.72 -2.81
CA ASP A 82 -5.67 -12.47 -1.77
C ASP A 82 -5.21 -11.36 -0.81
N LEU A 83 -3.90 -11.21 -0.66
CA LEU A 83 -3.26 -10.12 0.07
C LEU A 83 -2.10 -9.60 -0.74
N TYR A 84 -2.03 -8.28 -0.89
CA TYR A 84 -0.88 -7.61 -1.47
C TYR A 84 -0.51 -6.36 -0.69
N PHE A 85 0.73 -6.26 -0.23
CA PHE A 85 1.29 -5.06 0.39
C PHE A 85 2.72 -4.82 -0.08
N PHE A 86 3.14 -3.56 -0.17
CA PHE A 86 4.50 -3.19 -0.52
C PHE A 86 4.99 -2.01 0.30
N GLN A 87 6.30 -1.97 0.49
CA GLN A 87 7.02 -0.80 1.01
C GLN A 87 7.30 0.14 -0.16
N PRO A 88 6.72 1.35 -0.19
CA PRO A 88 6.94 2.29 -1.27
C PRO A 88 8.35 2.87 -1.24
N LYS A 89 8.91 3.16 -2.41
CA LYS A 89 10.15 3.93 -2.55
C LYS A 89 9.92 5.42 -2.30
N LYS A 90 8.77 5.93 -2.74
CA LYS A 90 8.39 7.34 -2.65
C LYS A 90 6.98 7.49 -2.08
N LEU A 91 6.83 8.45 -1.17
CA LEU A 91 5.57 8.80 -0.52
C LEU A 91 5.31 10.30 -0.60
N PHE A 92 4.07 10.63 -0.94
CA PHE A 92 3.60 11.99 -1.04
C PHE A 92 2.33 12.13 -0.18
N PHE A 93 2.38 12.97 0.84
CA PHE A 93 1.22 13.31 1.67
C PHE A 93 0.75 14.72 1.33
N LEU A 94 -0.49 14.83 0.87
CA LEU A 94 -1.11 16.11 0.54
C LEU A 94 -2.04 16.55 1.67
N LYS A 95 -1.87 17.80 2.11
CA LYS A 95 -2.78 18.46 3.05
C LYS A 95 -2.89 19.96 2.75
N GLY A 96 -4.05 20.39 2.29
CA GLY A 96 -4.29 21.71 1.76
C GLY A 96 -3.32 22.02 0.62
N ASN A 97 -2.50 23.06 0.80
CA ASN A 97 -1.46 23.47 -0.15
C ASN A 97 -0.06 22.97 0.25
N THR A 98 0.03 22.05 1.22
CA THR A 98 1.30 21.49 1.68
C THR A 98 1.45 20.07 1.15
N LEU A 99 2.58 19.83 0.49
CA LEU A 99 3.02 18.50 0.07
C LEU A 99 4.21 18.08 0.94
N GLU A 100 4.07 16.96 1.63
CA GLU A 100 5.16 16.32 2.39
C GLU A 100 5.68 15.12 1.60
N LEU A 101 7.00 15.05 1.45
CA LEU A 101 7.72 14.08 0.64
C LEU A 101 8.55 13.16 1.55
N HIS A 102 8.40 11.85 1.40
CA HIS A 102 9.29 10.88 2.03
C HIS A 102 9.83 9.90 1.00
N TYR A 103 11.15 9.76 0.99
CA TYR A 103 11.87 8.89 0.09
C TYR A 103 12.66 7.91 0.95
N LEU A 104 12.76 6.65 0.52
CA LEU A 104 13.74 5.75 1.11
C LEU A 104 15.14 6.30 0.84
N ASN A 105 16.04 6.21 1.82
CA ASN A 105 17.42 6.71 1.72
C ASN A 105 18.23 6.18 0.53
N MET A 106 17.75 5.14 -0.15
CA MET A 106 18.40 4.56 -1.33
C MET A 106 17.97 5.19 -2.66
N VAL A 107 16.97 6.07 -2.64
CA VAL A 107 16.42 6.80 -3.81
C VAL A 107 16.19 8.28 -3.49
N ASP A 108 16.82 8.79 -2.43
CA ASP A 108 16.65 10.19 -2.02
C ASP A 108 17.29 11.18 -3.00
N ASP A 109 18.23 10.72 -3.82
CA ASP A 109 18.82 11.45 -4.95
C ASP A 109 17.81 11.77 -6.06
N GLU A 110 16.70 11.04 -6.15
CA GLU A 110 15.62 11.31 -7.09
C GLU A 110 14.71 12.47 -6.63
N MET A 111 14.77 12.87 -5.36
CA MET A 111 13.87 13.88 -4.79
C MET A 111 14.00 15.25 -5.46
N ASP A 112 15.23 15.68 -5.75
CA ASP A 112 15.48 16.98 -6.41
C ASP A 112 14.94 16.98 -7.85
N ILE A 113 15.08 15.85 -8.55
CA ILE A 113 14.59 15.67 -9.93
C ILE A 113 13.06 15.71 -9.96
N ASP A 114 12.42 15.00 -9.03
CA ASP A 114 10.96 14.93 -8.92
C ASP A 114 10.35 16.27 -8.47
N PHE A 115 11.12 17.16 -7.83
CA PHE A 115 10.66 18.49 -7.43
C PHE A 115 10.83 19.55 -8.54
N GLU A 116 11.82 19.39 -9.42
CA GLU A 116 12.11 20.35 -10.49
C GLU A 116 11.25 20.16 -11.77
N THR A 117 10.57 19.01 -11.92
CA THR A 117 9.84 18.63 -13.15
C THR A 117 8.33 18.58 -12.94
#